data_AF-A0A821UUF4-F1
#
_entry.id   AF-A0A821UUF4-F1
#
_cell.length_a   1.000
_cell.length_b   1.000
_cell.length_c   1.000
_cell.angle_alpha   90.00
_cell.angle_beta   90.00
_cell.angle_gamma   90.00
#
_symmetry.space_group_name_H-M   'P 1'
#
loop_
_entity.id
_entity.type
_entity.pdbx_description
1 polymer ?
#
loop_
_entity_poly.entity_id
_entity_poly.type
_entity_poly.pdbx_seq_one_letter_code
_entity_poly.pdbx_strand_id
1 'polypeptide(L)' 'MIIDDRMVICGSANINDRSLVGNRDSEFCIVINDLEEEDGRFNGQPVRVGKFCSSWRKKIF' A
#
# COMPACT_ATOMS: atom_id res chain seq x y z
N MET A 1 1.86 3.90 -1.79
CA MET A 1 1.76 2.73 -2.69
C MET A 1 0.81 1.72 -2.05
N ILE A 2 -0.13 1.15 -2.82
CA ILE A 2 -1.06 0.10 -2.35
C ILE A 2 -0.82 -1.13 -3.22
N ILE A 3 -0.65 -2.30 -2.60
CA ILE A 3 -0.34 -3.57 -3.28
C ILE A 3 -1.42 -4.58 -2.91
N ASP A 4 -2.10 -5.12 -3.93
CA ASP A 4 -3.07 -6.22 -3.86
C ASP A 4 -4.16 -6.10 -2.79
N ASP A 5 -4.53 -4.87 -2.41
CA ASP A 5 -5.41 -4.59 -1.26
C ASP A 5 -4.97 -5.29 0.04
N ARG A 6 -3.66 -5.55 0.23
CA ARG A 6 -3.12 -6.27 1.41
C ARG A 6 -1.95 -5.56 2.09
N MET A 7 -1.24 -4.72 1.35
CA MET A 7 -0.11 -3.96 1.87
C MET A 7 -0.19 -2.50 1.42
N VAL A 8 0.16 -1.58 2.31
CA VAL A 8 0.36 -0.17 2.01
C VAL A 8 1.76 0.26 2.43
N ILE A 9 2.46 0.95 1.52
CA ILE A 9 3.66 1.73 1.86
C ILE A 9 3.26 3.20 1.84
N CYS A 10 3.44 3.89 2.97
CA CYS A 10 3.13 5.30 3.12
C CYS A 10 4.35 6.02 3.70
N GLY A 11 4.71 7.17 3.14
CA GLY A 11 5.90 7.90 3.58
C GLY A 11 6.18 9.14 2.75
N SER A 12 7.32 9.76 3.01
CA SER A 12 7.76 10.98 2.33
C SER A 12 8.49 10.72 1.01
N ALA A 13 8.98 9.49 0.81
CA ALA A 13 9.81 9.15 -0.35
C ALA A 13 9.04 9.18 -1.68
N ASN A 14 9.53 9.99 -2.60
CA ASN A 14 9.09 9.98 -4.00
C ASN A 14 9.76 8.83 -4.77
N ILE A 15 9.17 8.43 -5.91
CA ILE A 15 9.78 7.44 -6.81
C ILE A 15 10.83 8.15 -7.68
N ASN A 16 12.02 8.40 -7.12
CA ASN A 16 13.17 8.94 -7.82
C ASN A 16 14.47 8.68 -7.04
N ASP A 17 15.62 8.90 -7.69
CA ASP A 17 16.93 8.69 -7.07
C ASP A 17 17.19 9.62 -5.88
N ARG A 18 16.54 10.78 -5.83
CA ARG A 18 16.71 11.75 -4.73
C ARG A 18 16.19 11.18 -3.41
N SER A 19 15.06 10.47 -3.44
CA SER A 19 14.46 9.87 -2.26
C SER A 19 14.91 8.42 -2.02
N LEU A 20 15.24 7.65 -3.07
CA LEU A 20 15.41 6.18 -2.94
C LEU A 20 16.85 5.66 -2.81
N VAL A 21 17.88 6.41 -3.26
CA VAL A 21 19.28 5.95 -3.17
C VAL A 21 19.81 6.01 -1.73
N GLY A 22 19.16 6.77 -0.85
CA GLY A 22 19.46 6.82 0.58
C GLY A 22 20.70 7.64 0.97
N ASN A 23 21.42 8.23 0.00
CA ASN A 23 22.57 9.10 0.23
C ASN A 23 22.30 10.59 -0.11
N ARG A 24 21.02 10.96 -0.27
CA ARG A 24 20.58 12.31 -0.62
C ARG A 24 19.60 12.82 0.44
N ASP A 25 18.32 12.92 0.14
CA ASP A 25 17.32 13.44 1.07
C ASP A 25 17.02 12.39 2.15
N SER A 26 16.75 12.84 3.37
CA SER A 26 16.31 11.98 4.47
C SER A 26 14.83 11.68 4.32
N GLU A 27 14.48 10.41 4.16
CA GLU A 27 13.12 9.95 3.96
C GLU A 27 12.69 9.00 5.07
N PHE A 28 11.38 8.90 5.30
CA PHE A 28 10.81 7.85 6.15
C PHE A 28 9.56 7.26 5.50
N CYS A 29 9.36 5.95 5.73
CA CYS A 29 8.20 5.22 5.27
C CYS A 29 7.75 4.23 6.34
N ILE A 30 6.46 3.94 6.37
CA ILE A 30 5.86 2.82 7.10
C ILE A 30 5.33 1.80 6.10
N VAL A 31 5.45 0.52 6.47
CA VAL A 31 4.84 -0.60 5.76
C VAL A 31 3.73 -1.16 6.64
N ILE A 32 2.51 -1.13 6.12
CA ILE A 32 1.33 -1.67 6.79
C ILE A 32 0.94 -2.95 6.06
N ASN A 33 0.97 -4.07 6.79
CA ASN A 33 0.44 -5.35 6.34
C ASN A 33 -0.85 -5.63 7.11
N ASP A 34 -1.94 -5.89 6.41
CA ASP A 34 -3.18 -6.24 7.07
C ASP A 34 -3.09 -7.63 7.71
N LEU A 35 -3.50 -7.71 8.97
CA LEU A 35 -3.73 -8.97 9.68
C LEU A 35 -5.19 -9.43 9.58
N GLU A 36 -6.10 -8.48 9.37
CA GLU A 36 -7.51 -8.76 9.20
C GLU A 36 -7.90 -8.69 7.73
N GLU A 37 -8.55 -9.75 7.25
CA GLU A 37 -9.02 -9.85 5.88
C GLU A 37 -10.54 -9.80 5.78
N GLU A 38 -11.04 -9.39 4.62
CA GLU A 38 -12.44 -9.44 4.17
C GLU A 38 -12.55 -10.04 2.76
N ASP A 39 -13.79 -10.36 2.34
CA ASP A 39 -14.04 -10.85 1.00
C ASP A 39 -14.00 -9.71 -0.02
N GLY A 40 -13.24 -9.91 -1.09
CA GLY A 40 -13.10 -9.00 -2.22
C GLY A 40 -13.22 -9.74 -3.54
N ARG A 41 -13.08 -9.00 -4.65
CA ARG A 41 -13.06 -9.58 -6.00
C ARG A 41 -12.02 -8.90 -6.88
N PHE A 42 -11.15 -9.68 -7.52
CA PHE A 42 -10.24 -9.21 -8.57
C PHE A 42 -10.63 -9.86 -9.88
N ASN A 43 -10.87 -9.05 -10.91
CA ASN A 43 -11.34 -9.51 -12.22
C ASN A 43 -12.53 -10.50 -12.14
N GLY A 44 -13.49 -10.21 -11.25
CA GLY A 44 -14.66 -11.06 -11.00
C GLY A 44 -14.40 -12.31 -10.14
N GLN A 45 -13.15 -12.69 -9.89
CA GLN A 45 -12.79 -13.84 -9.05
C GLN A 45 -12.76 -13.47 -7.57
N PRO A 46 -13.30 -14.30 -6.66
CA PRO A 46 -13.26 -14.04 -5.23
C PRO A 46 -11.82 -14.11 -4.72
N VAL A 47 -11.44 -13.11 -3.91
CA VAL A 47 -10.12 -13.02 -3.28
C VAL A 47 -10.27 -12.52 -1.84
N ARG A 48 -9.32 -12.87 -0.97
CA ARG A 48 -9.22 -12.28 0.35
C ARG A 48 -8.38 -11.01 0.28
N VAL A 49 -8.90 -9.91 0.80
CA VAL A 49 -8.22 -8.60 0.82
C VAL A 49 -8.10 -8.11 2.24
N GLY A 50 -7.07 -7.33 2.54
CA GLY A 50 -6.91 -6.67 3.83
C GLY A 50 -7.96 -5.60 4.05
N LYS A 51 -8.56 -5.56 5.24
CA LYS A 51 -9.63 -4.59 5.56
C LYS A 51 -9.14 -3.15 5.47
N PHE A 52 -7.98 -2.84 6.06
CA PHE A 52 -7.46 -1.48 6.05
C PHE A 52 -7.08 -1.06 4.62
N CYS A 53 -6.28 -1.88 3.94
CA CYS A 53 -5.75 -1.60 2.61
C CYS A 53 -6.86 -1.46 1.57
N SER A 54 -7.84 -2.38 1.56
CA SER A 54 -8.98 -2.30 0.64
C SER A 54 -9.82 -1.03 0.88
N SER A 55 -10.06 -0.67 2.15
CA SER A 55 -10.86 0.51 2.51
C SER A 55 -10.18 1.80 2.08
N TRP A 56 -8.85 1.87 2.21
CA TRP A 56 -8.06 3.01 1.76
C TRP A 56 -8.06 3.14 0.26
N ARG A 57 -7.83 2.04 -0.48
CA ARG A 57 -7.94 2.06 -1.94
C ARG A 57 -9.31 2.54 -2.37
N LYS A 58 -10.39 1.97 -1.83
CA LYS A 58 -11.77 2.37 -2.16
C LYS A 58 -12.08 3.85 -1.87
N LYS A 59 -11.36 4.52 -0.95
CA LYS A 59 -11.56 5.95 -0.64
C LYS A 59 -10.87 6.90 -1.62
N ILE A 60 -9.81 6.45 -2.29
CA ILE A 60 -9.04 7.26 -3.24
C ILE A 60 -9.49 7.09 -4.69
N PHE A 61 -10.41 6.16 -4.96
CA PHE A 61 -11.08 5.94 -6.25
C PHE A 61 -12.52 6.43 -6.17
#